data_AF-A0A3E0P3B5-F1
#
_entry.id   AF-A0A3E0P3B5-F1
#
_cell.length_a   1.000
_cell.length_b   1.000
_cell.length_c   1.000
_cell.angle_alpha   90.00
_cell.angle_beta   90.00
_cell.angle_gamma   90.00
#
_symmetry.space_group_name_H-M   'P 1'
#
loop_
_entity.id
_entity.type
_entity.pdbx_description
1 polymer ?
#
loop_
_entity_poly.entity_id
_entity_poly.type
_entity_poly.pdbx_seq_one_letter_code
_entity_poly.pdbx_strand_id
1 'polypeptide(L)'
;MIERFRSWFKYEREAHAQVLESLDSVPVENRPYGEYRWAVRNLAHVVAARRIWLERFGVVPGDGLLLESAEVELEQVARRLHEVERWWADYLSELDDTALAQSFDYQSSDDAGRSVVPGMVD
;
A
#
# COMPACT_ATOMS: atom_id res chain seq x y z
N MET A 1 11.34 18.12 4.26
CA MET A 1 11.31 16.63 4.38
C MET A 1 10.18 16.02 3.56
N ILE A 2 8.98 16.58 3.60
CA ILE A 2 7.80 16.13 2.86
C ILE A 2 8.02 15.99 1.35
N GLU A 3 8.78 16.90 0.74
CA GLU A 3 9.12 16.82 -0.70
C GLU A 3 9.84 15.52 -1.09
N ARG A 4 10.64 14.97 -0.18
CA ARG A 4 11.32 13.68 -0.41
C ARG A 4 10.31 12.52 -0.41
N PHE A 5 9.35 12.52 0.52
CA PHE A 5 8.29 11.52 0.56
C PHE A 5 7.37 11.61 -0.67
N ARG A 6 7.03 12.83 -1.12
CA ARG A 6 6.30 13.05 -2.39
C ARG A 6 7.07 12.52 -3.60
N SER A 7 8.39 12.72 -3.62
CA SER A 7 9.26 12.18 -4.68
C SER A 7 9.34 10.65 -4.67
N TRP A 8 9.46 10.03 -3.50
CA TRP A 8 9.41 8.56 -3.38
C TRP A 8 8.06 7.99 -3.77
N PHE A 9 6.97 8.65 -3.39
CA PHE A 9 5.64 8.22 -3.78
C PHE A 9 5.43 8.31 -5.29
N LYS A 10 5.97 9.34 -5.96
CA LYS A 10 5.98 9.40 -7.43
C LYS A 10 6.70 8.20 -8.03
N TYR A 11 7.90 7.88 -7.55
CA TYR A 11 8.66 6.71 -8.01
C TYR A 11 7.89 5.40 -7.78
N GLU A 12 7.24 5.25 -6.63
CA GLU A 12 6.43 4.07 -6.33
C GLU A 12 5.28 3.89 -7.32
N ARG A 13 4.55 4.96 -7.67
CA ARG A 13 3.48 4.92 -8.68
C ARG A 13 4.00 4.52 -10.06
N GLU A 14 5.17 5.02 -10.44
CA GLU A 14 5.83 4.63 -11.69
C GLU A 14 6.20 3.14 -11.67
N ALA A 15 6.74 2.63 -10.55
CA ALA A 15 7.05 1.22 -10.39
C ALA A 15 5.80 0.33 -10.44
N HIS A 16 4.71 0.73 -9.79
CA HIS A 16 3.45 -0.01 -9.87
C HIS A 16 2.87 -0.04 -11.28
N ALA A 17 2.94 1.07 -12.03
CA ALA A 17 2.51 1.11 -13.42
C ALA A 17 3.29 0.12 -14.30
N GLN A 18 4.62 0.04 -14.11
CA GLN A 18 5.46 -0.93 -14.81
C GLN A 18 5.12 -2.38 -14.44
N VAL A 19 4.80 -2.65 -13.17
CA VAL A 19 4.36 -3.98 -12.74
C VAL A 19 3.03 -4.36 -13.39
N LEU A 20 2.06 -3.44 -13.43
CA LEU A 20 0.78 -3.68 -14.10
C LEU A 20 0.96 -3.95 -15.60
N GLU A 21 1.77 -3.16 -16.29
CA GLU A 21 2.09 -3.35 -17.70
C GLU A 21 2.75 -4.70 -17.94
N SER A 22 3.72 -5.07 -17.11
CA SER A 22 4.39 -6.37 -17.17
C SER A 22 3.43 -7.54 -16.99
N LEU A 23 2.54 -7.47 -15.98
CA LEU A 23 1.54 -8.51 -15.74
C LEU A 23 0.52 -8.59 -16.87
N ASP A 24 0.05 -7.46 -17.41
CA ASP A 24 -0.92 -7.47 -18.51
C ASP A 24 -0.30 -7.99 -19.82
N SER A 25 1.00 -7.80 -20.03
CA SER A 25 1.72 -8.34 -21.19
C SER A 25 1.77 -9.88 -21.24
N VAL A 26 1.47 -10.57 -20.13
CA VAL A 26 1.46 -12.04 -20.08
C VAL A 26 0.31 -12.59 -20.92
N PRO A 27 0.59 -13.46 -21.92
CA PRO A 27 -0.44 -14.09 -22.75
C PRO A 27 -1.51 -14.80 -21.91
N VAL A 28 -2.76 -14.75 -22.34
CA VAL A 28 -3.92 -15.25 -21.58
C VAL A 28 -3.77 -16.74 -21.25
N GLU A 29 -3.21 -17.51 -22.18
CA GLU A 29 -2.90 -18.94 -22.01
C GLU A 29 -1.90 -19.24 -20.89
N ASN A 30 -1.07 -18.25 -20.52
CA ASN A 30 -0.07 -18.38 -19.47
C ASN A 30 -0.55 -17.88 -18.09
N ARG A 31 -1.66 -17.12 -18.04
CA ARG A 31 -2.23 -16.58 -16.80
C ARG A 31 -2.72 -17.67 -15.80
N PRO A 32 -3.14 -18.88 -16.24
CA PRO A 32 -3.45 -19.99 -15.32
C PRO A 32 -2.24 -20.67 -14.66
N TYR A 33 -1.00 -20.27 -14.95
CA TYR A 33 0.17 -20.85 -14.29
C TYR A 33 0.44 -20.22 -12.91
N GLY A 34 1.16 -20.97 -12.06
CA GLY A 34 1.34 -20.61 -10.65
C GLY A 34 2.09 -19.30 -10.44
N GLU A 35 3.05 -19.01 -11.32
CA GLU A 35 3.93 -17.85 -11.27
C GLU A 35 3.15 -16.55 -11.50
N TYR A 36 2.27 -16.52 -12.51
CA TYR A 36 1.42 -15.37 -12.78
C TYR A 36 0.48 -15.09 -11.60
N ARG A 37 -0.24 -16.11 -11.13
CA ARG A 37 -1.13 -15.97 -9.97
C ARG A 37 -0.40 -15.51 -8.72
N TRP A 38 0.80 -16.04 -8.49
CA TRP A 38 1.65 -15.63 -7.38
C TRP A 38 2.05 -14.15 -7.48
N ALA A 39 2.44 -13.68 -8.67
CA ALA A 39 2.80 -12.29 -8.89
C ALA A 39 1.61 -11.34 -8.70
N VAL A 40 0.43 -11.69 -9.21
CA VAL A 40 -0.81 -10.92 -8.98
C VAL A 40 -1.16 -10.86 -7.49
N ARG A 41 -1.02 -11.98 -6.76
CA ARG A 41 -1.24 -12.02 -5.32
C ARG A 41 -0.25 -11.16 -4.55
N ASN A 42 1.02 -11.09 -4.97
CA ASN A 42 2.00 -10.21 -4.32
C ASN A 42 1.68 -8.74 -4.54
N LEU A 43 1.25 -8.34 -5.75
CA LEU A 43 0.80 -6.97 -5.97
C LEU A 43 -0.43 -6.65 -5.11
N ALA A 44 -1.37 -7.58 -5.00
CA ALA A 44 -2.53 -7.44 -4.11
C ALA A 44 -2.11 -7.24 -2.64
N HIS A 45 -1.10 -7.97 -2.18
CA HIS A 45 -0.54 -7.79 -0.84
C HIS A 45 0.05 -6.39 -0.64
N VAL A 46 0.81 -5.87 -1.61
CA VAL A 46 1.34 -4.49 -1.55
C VAL A 46 0.21 -3.46 -1.45
N VAL A 47 -0.83 -3.58 -2.29
CA VAL A 47 -1.99 -2.70 -2.27
C VAL A 47 -2.69 -2.73 -0.91
N ALA A 48 -2.91 -3.93 -0.35
CA ALA A 48 -3.50 -4.10 0.98
C ALA A 48 -2.64 -3.46 2.07
N ALA A 49 -1.33 -3.70 2.07
CA ALA A 49 -0.41 -3.09 3.04
C ALA A 49 -0.45 -1.56 2.99
N ARG A 50 -0.50 -0.97 1.78
CA ARG A 50 -0.59 0.48 1.60
C ARG A 50 -1.90 1.05 2.11
N ARG A 51 -3.01 0.33 1.92
CA ARG A 51 -4.30 0.71 2.48
C ARG A 51 -4.32 0.65 4.01
N ILE A 52 -3.81 -0.45 4.60
CA ILE A 52 -3.78 -0.65 6.06
C ILE A 52 -3.06 0.51 6.77
N TRP A 53 -2.01 1.07 6.17
CA TRP A 53 -1.35 2.24 6.74
C TRP A 53 -2.21 3.50 6.72
N LEU A 54 -2.98 3.74 5.65
CA LEU A 54 -3.95 4.85 5.63
C LEU A 54 -5.05 4.68 6.68
N GLU A 55 -5.51 3.45 6.91
CA GLU A 55 -6.46 3.12 7.99
C GLU A 55 -5.86 3.41 9.37
N ARG A 56 -4.61 2.99 9.59
CA ARG A 56 -3.87 3.25 10.84
C ARG A 56 -3.64 4.74 11.09
N PHE A 57 -3.47 5.53 10.03
CA PHE A 57 -3.39 6.99 10.13
C PHE A 57 -4.76 7.68 10.26
N GLY A 58 -5.86 6.92 10.23
CA GLY A 58 -7.21 7.47 10.31
C GLY A 58 -7.65 8.23 9.06
N VAL A 59 -6.93 8.08 7.94
CA VAL A 59 -7.22 8.78 6.67
C VAL A 59 -8.42 8.15 5.97
N VAL A 60 -8.55 6.83 6.04
CA VAL A 60 -9.68 6.09 5.49
C VAL A 60 -10.30 5.19 6.56
N PRO A 61 -11.60 4.86 6.45
CA PRO A 61 -12.24 3.92 7.37
C PRO A 61 -11.56 2.55 7.31
N GLY A 62 -11.28 1.97 8.48
CA GLY A 62 -10.87 0.58 8.57
C GLY A 62 -12.01 -0.35 8.18
N ASP A 63 -11.87 -1.08 7.07
CA ASP A 63 -12.79 -2.16 6.70
C ASP A 63 -12.16 -3.55 6.81
N GLY A 64 -10.91 -3.62 7.29
CA GLY A 64 -10.21 -4.89 7.54
C GLY A 64 -9.86 -5.63 6.26
N LEU A 65 -9.57 -4.91 5.16
CA LEU A 65 -9.30 -5.51 3.86
C LEU A 65 -8.02 -6.37 3.86
N LEU A 66 -8.15 -7.63 4.28
CA LEU A 66 -7.22 -8.69 3.98
C LEU A 66 -7.63 -9.26 2.61
N LEU A 67 -6.85 -8.93 1.57
CA LEU A 67 -6.89 -9.67 0.30
C LEU A 67 -6.26 -11.06 0.53
N GLU A 68 -6.90 -11.87 1.36
CA GLU A 68 -6.52 -13.24 1.68
C GLU A 68 -7.23 -14.27 0.78
N SER A 69 -8.03 -13.84 -0.19
CA SER A 69 -8.64 -14.77 -1.15
C SER A 69 -7.59 -15.26 -2.14
N ALA A 70 -7.48 -16.59 -2.28
CA ALA A 70 -6.58 -17.27 -3.21
C ALA A 70 -6.84 -16.94 -4.70
N GLU A 71 -7.95 -16.27 -4.99
CA GLU A 71 -8.39 -15.88 -6.33
C GLU A 71 -8.59 -14.36 -6.35
N VAL A 72 -7.56 -13.64 -6.82
CA VAL A 72 -7.67 -12.20 -7.09
C VAL A 72 -7.26 -11.95 -8.52
N GLU A 73 -8.11 -11.25 -9.25
CA GLU A 73 -7.89 -10.92 -10.66
C GLU A 73 -7.11 -9.62 -10.80
N LEU A 74 -6.20 -9.56 -11.79
CA LEU A 74 -5.34 -8.40 -12.03
C LEU A 74 -6.13 -7.08 -12.15
N GLU A 75 -7.27 -7.11 -12.85
CA GLU A 75 -8.14 -5.94 -13.00
C GLU A 75 -8.65 -5.41 -11.66
N GLN A 76 -9.02 -6.31 -10.74
CA GLN A 76 -9.48 -5.91 -9.42
C GLN A 76 -8.34 -5.32 -8.58
N VAL A 77 -7.13 -5.86 -8.72
CA VAL A 77 -5.93 -5.34 -8.06
C VAL A 77 -5.59 -3.96 -8.62
N ALA A 78 -5.61 -3.77 -9.93
CA ALA A 78 -5.33 -2.48 -10.58
C ALA A 78 -6.32 -1.39 -10.12
N ARG A 79 -7.62 -1.69 -10.08
CA ARG A 79 -8.63 -0.74 -9.57
C ARG A 79 -8.36 -0.34 -8.12
N ARG A 80 -8.11 -1.30 -7.24
CA ARG A 80 -7.82 -1.05 -5.81
C ARG A 80 -6.52 -0.27 -5.63
N LEU A 81 -5.51 -0.58 -6.43
CA LEU A 81 -4.25 0.16 -6.46
C LEU A 81 -4.50 1.64 -6.78
N HIS A 82 -5.26 1.95 -7.82
CA HIS A 82 -5.55 3.34 -8.19
C HIS A 82 -6.38 4.09 -7.13
N GLU A 83 -7.27 3.42 -6.41
CA GLU A 83 -7.99 3.99 -5.27
C GLU A 83 -7.02 4.34 -4.14
N VAL A 84 -6.16 3.40 -3.75
CA VAL A 84 -5.16 3.58 -2.69
C VAL A 84 -4.15 4.66 -3.05
N GLU A 85 -3.66 4.70 -4.29
CA GLU A 85 -2.77 5.75 -4.77
C GLU A 85 -3.41 7.13 -4.70
N ARG A 86 -4.72 7.24 -4.96
CA ARG A 86 -5.43 8.52 -4.84
C ARG A 86 -5.47 8.99 -3.40
N TRP A 87 -5.84 8.12 -2.46
CA TRP A 87 -5.85 8.46 -1.03
C TRP A 87 -4.47 8.83 -0.50
N TRP A 88 -3.41 8.12 -0.93
CA TRP A 88 -2.04 8.51 -0.58
C TRP A 88 -1.63 9.85 -1.19
N ALA A 89 -2.03 10.14 -2.43
CA ALA A 89 -1.76 11.41 -3.07
C ALA A 89 -2.43 12.57 -2.30
N ASP A 90 -3.70 12.40 -1.95
CA ASP A 90 -4.48 13.37 -1.18
C ASP A 90 -3.83 13.59 0.19
N TYR A 91 -3.56 12.52 0.94
CA TYR A 91 -2.92 12.58 2.26
C TYR A 91 -1.55 13.28 2.22
N LEU A 92 -0.66 12.89 1.30
CA LEU A 92 0.67 13.50 1.17
C LEU A 92 0.61 14.97 0.71
N SER A 93 -0.46 15.38 0.04
CA SER A 93 -0.64 16.78 -0.38
C SER A 93 -0.98 17.70 0.80
N GLU A 94 -1.66 17.19 1.81
CA GLU A 94 -2.06 17.94 3.01
C GLU A 94 -0.95 18.03 4.06
N LEU A 95 0.00 17.07 4.05
CA LEU A 95 1.11 17.07 5.01
C LEU A 95 2.14 18.17 4.72
N ASP A 96 2.71 18.70 5.80
CA ASP A 96 3.93 19.51 5.80
C ASP A 96 5.01 18.86 6.69
N ASP A 97 6.17 19.53 6.81
CA ASP A 97 7.29 19.04 7.62
C ASP A 97 6.96 18.97 9.12
N THR A 98 6.04 19.82 9.60
CA THR A 98 5.62 19.82 11.01
C THR A 98 4.67 18.66 11.31
N ALA A 99 3.71 18.39 10.42
CA ALA A 99 2.82 17.25 10.52
C ALA A 99 3.61 15.93 10.48
N LEU A 100 4.63 15.82 9.63
CA LEU A 100 5.51 14.64 9.56
C LEU A 100 6.32 14.40 10.84
N ALA A 101 6.58 15.42 11.65
CA ALA A 101 7.34 15.29 12.89
C ALA A 101 6.49 14.78 14.07
N GLN A 102 5.17 14.63 13.88
CA GLN A 102 4.27 14.15 14.92
C GLN A 102 4.45 12.64 15.15
N SER A 103 4.48 12.22 16.41
CA SER A 103 4.43 10.80 16.78
C SER A 103 2.99 10.31 16.81
N PHE A 104 2.77 9.05 16.43
CA PHE A 104 1.50 8.37 16.59
C PHE A 104 1.70 7.04 17.33
N ASP A 105 0.70 6.63 18.10
CA ASP A 105 0.74 5.36 18.82
C ASP A 105 0.52 4.20 17.83
N TYR A 106 1.52 3.34 17.69
CA TYR A 106 1.46 2.17 16.83
C TYR A 106 0.97 0.94 17.61
N GLN A 107 -0.07 0.28 17.12
CA GLN A 107 -0.46 -1.07 17.56
C GLN A 107 -0.21 -2.05 16.42
N SER A 108 0.60 -3.07 16.68
CA SER A 108 0.82 -4.15 15.73
C SER A 108 -0.43 -4.99 15.57
N SER A 109 -0.67 -5.51 14.37
CA SER A 109 -1.73 -6.50 14.10
C SER A 109 -1.51 -7.82 14.83
N ASP A 110 -0.29 -8.07 15.30
CA ASP A 110 0.13 -9.33 15.91
C ASP A 110 0.04 -9.31 17.44
N ASP A 111 -0.19 -8.13 18.04
CA ASP A 111 -0.02 -7.92 19.48
C ASP A 111 -1.36 -7.64 20.18
N ALA A 112 -1.70 -8.50 21.14
CA ALA A 112 -2.73 -8.25 22.15
C ALA A 112 -2.21 -7.38 23.31
N GLY A 113 -1.13 -6.62 23.10
CA GLY A 113 -0.48 -5.76 24.08
C GLY A 113 0.10 -4.49 23.42
N ARG A 114 0.12 -3.37 24.15
CA ARG A 114 0.75 -2.13 23.70
C ARG A 114 2.26 -2.24 23.85
N SER A 115 3.03 -2.06 22.77
CA SER A 115 4.44 -1.69 22.86
C SER A 115 4.62 -0.22 22.50
N VAL A 116 5.05 0.58 23.49
CA VAL A 116 5.54 1.95 23.28
C VAL A 116 6.94 1.84 22.71
N VAL A 117 7.17 2.36 21.50
CA VAL A 117 8.51 2.48 20.93
C VAL A 117 9.16 3.75 21.51
N PRO A 118 10.26 3.65 22.28
CA PRO A 118 10.91 4.84 22.82
C PRO A 118 11.48 5.70 21.69
N GLY A 119 11.15 6.99 21.71
CA GLY A 119 11.75 7.99 20.84
C GLY A 119 13.27 8.04 21.05
N MET A 120 13.98 8.13 19.93
CA MET A 120 15.40 8.46 19.86
C MET A 120 15.57 9.87 20.46
N VAL A 121 16.03 9.93 21.70
CA VAL A 121 16.51 11.15 22.34
C VAL A 121 17.96 11.35 21.89
N ASP A 122 18.28 12.60 21.54
CA ASP A 122 19.52 13.11 20.92
C ASP A 122 20.85 12.45 21.32
#